data_AF-A0A173UAY7-F1
#
_entry.id   AF-A0A173UAY7-F1
#
_cell.length_a   1.000
_cell.length_b   1.000
_cell.length_c   1.000
_cell.angle_alpha   90.00
_cell.angle_beta   90.00
_cell.angle_gamma   90.00
#
_symmetry.space_group_name_H-M   'P 1'
#
loop_
_entity.id
_entity.type
_entity.pdbx_description
1 polymer ?
#
loop_
_entity_poly.entity_id
_entity_poly.type
_entity_poly.pdbx_seq_one_letter_code
_entity_poly.pdbx_strand_id
1 'polypeptide(L)'
;MKISIYSRKSIEELLRGNFPQNAAVISFYDPPGKFRDEEYKPVDYSTKTNCVFQVALHDIDLEVLPKYHLTCLRIMLLYCNLNT
;
A
#
# COMPACT_ATOMS: atom_id res chain seq x y z
N MET A 1 4.08 0.47 20.69
CA MET A 1 3.77 0.68 19.26
C MET A 1 3.44 -0.66 18.63
N LYS A 2 2.29 -0.82 17.96
CA LYS A 2 1.92 -2.07 17.27
C LYS A 2 1.99 -1.84 15.76
N ILE A 3 2.83 -2.62 15.08
CA ILE A 3 2.94 -2.62 13.63
C ILE A 3 2.40 -3.96 13.13
N SER A 4 1.51 -3.89 12.14
CA SER A 4 0.98 -5.06 11.45
C SER A 4 1.21 -4.88 9.96
N ILE A 5 1.62 -5.95 9.29
CA ILE A 5 1.82 -5.98 7.84
C ILE A 5 0.74 -6.89 7.29
N TYR A 6 0.02 -6.42 6.28
CA TYR A 6 -1.07 -7.16 5.65
C TYR A 6 -0.80 -7.34 4.16
N SER A 7 -1.12 -8.52 3.66
CA SER A 7 -1.33 -8.72 2.22
C SER A 7 -2.61 -7.99 1.79
N ARG A 8 -2.81 -7.77 0.48
CA ARG A 8 -4.08 -7.25 -0.06
C ARG A 8 -5.27 -8.06 0.46
N LYS A 9 -5.21 -9.38 0.34
CA LYS A 9 -6.31 -10.26 0.75
C LYS A 9 -6.66 -10.08 2.23
N SER A 10 -5.63 -10.06 3.09
CA SER A 10 -5.83 -9.94 4.54
C SER A 10 -6.39 -8.57 4.95
N ILE A 11 -5.97 -7.48 4.27
CA ILE A 11 -6.51 -6.15 4.60
C ILE A 11 -7.96 -6.00 4.12
N GLU A 12 -8.32 -6.54 2.95
CA GLU A 12 -9.70 -6.54 2.45
C GLU A 12 -10.65 -7.33 3.38
N GLU A 13 -10.19 -8.46 3.92
CA GLU A 13 -10.91 -9.20 4.95
C GLU A 13 -11.05 -8.38 6.25
N LEU A 14 -9.98 -7.71 6.69
CA LEU A 14 -10.00 -6.86 7.89
C LEU A 14 -10.94 -5.66 7.74
N LEU A 15 -11.01 -5.06 6.54
CA LEU A 15 -11.88 -3.93 6.23
C LEU A 15 -13.38 -4.30 6.32
N ARG A 16 -13.73 -5.57 6.06
CA ARG A 16 -15.10 -6.09 6.25
C ARG A 16 -15.45 -6.29 7.72
N GLY A 17 -14.45 -6.39 8.59
CA GLY A 17 -14.62 -6.61 10.03
C GLY A 17 -14.20 -5.40 10.87
N ASN A 18 -13.55 -5.69 12.00
CA ASN A 18 -13.13 -4.71 12.99
C ASN A 18 -11.77 -4.09 12.59
N PHE A 19 -11.83 -3.06 11.74
CA PHE A 19 -10.66 -2.24 11.44
C PHE A 19 -10.22 -1.43 12.68
N PRO A 20 -8.91 -1.34 13.00
CA PRO A 20 -8.44 -0.63 14.18
C PRO A 20 -8.81 0.87 14.15
N GLN A 21 -9.30 1.39 15.28
CA GLN A 21 -9.50 2.83 15.45
C GLN A 21 -8.15 3.57 15.53
N ASN A 22 -8.12 4.82 15.06
CA ASN A 22 -6.93 5.68 15.07
C ASN A 22 -5.70 5.06 14.37
N ALA A 23 -5.92 4.32 13.29
CA ALA A 23 -4.86 3.75 12.48
C ALA A 23 -4.41 4.72 11.38
N ALA A 24 -3.10 4.88 11.20
CA ALA A 24 -2.52 5.35 9.95
C ALA A 24 -2.24 4.19 9.00
N VAL A 25 -2.44 4.40 7.70
CA VAL A 25 -2.24 3.37 6.67
C VAL A 25 -1.17 3.86 5.71
N ILE A 26 -0.20 2.99 5.44
CA ILE A 26 0.69 3.16 4.30
C ILE A 26 0.36 2.05 3.32
N SER A 27 -0.26 2.41 2.21
CA SER A 27 -0.75 1.46 1.22
C SER A 27 0.16 1.47 0.02
N PHE A 28 0.98 0.43 -0.10
CA PHE A 28 1.70 0.18 -1.33
C PHE A 28 0.76 -0.48 -2.32
N TYR A 29 0.71 0.08 -3.51
CA TYR A 29 -0.03 -0.49 -4.61
C TYR A 29 0.78 -0.29 -5.86
N ASP A 30 0.50 -1.08 -6.86
CA ASP A 30 1.17 -0.91 -8.12
C ASP A 30 0.42 0.11 -9.00
N PRO A 31 1.15 1.02 -9.65
CA PRO A 31 0.53 2.05 -10.47
C PRO A 31 -0.26 1.48 -11.65
N PRO A 32 -1.32 2.17 -12.08
CA PRO A 32 -2.00 1.83 -13.33
C PRO A 32 -1.02 1.94 -14.51
N GLY A 33 -1.13 1.03 -15.48
CA GLY A 33 -0.25 1.01 -16.65
C GLY A 33 -0.61 -0.06 -17.66
N LYS A 34 0.06 -0.03 -18.82
CA LYS A 34 -0.22 -0.89 -19.99
C LYS A 34 -0.18 -2.40 -19.72
N PHE A 35 0.45 -2.83 -18.63
CA PHE A 35 0.67 -4.24 -18.29
C PHE A 35 -0.25 -4.72 -17.16
N ARG A 36 -1.32 -3.98 -16.87
CA ARG A 36 -2.26 -4.30 -15.79
C ARG A 36 -3.67 -4.42 -16.32
N ASP A 37 -4.44 -5.28 -15.65
CA ASP A 37 -5.88 -5.31 -15.77
C ASP A 37 -6.45 -3.93 -15.46
N GLU A 38 -7.29 -3.44 -16.38
CA GLU A 38 -7.99 -2.15 -16.24
C GLU A 38 -8.87 -2.10 -14.98
N GLU A 39 -9.21 -3.27 -14.42
CA GLU A 39 -10.01 -3.43 -13.22
C GLU A 39 -9.21 -3.28 -11.91
N TYR A 40 -7.86 -3.30 -11.95
CA TYR A 40 -7.05 -3.16 -10.74
C TYR A 40 -7.23 -1.77 -10.12
N LYS A 41 -7.67 -1.73 -8.87
CA LYS A 41 -7.78 -0.51 -8.07
C LYS A 41 -7.02 -0.63 -6.74
N PRO A 42 -6.39 0.45 -6.25
CA PRO A 42 -5.86 0.49 -4.90
C PRO A 42 -6.96 0.18 -3.87
N VAL A 43 -6.57 -0.36 -2.71
CA VAL A 43 -7.51 -0.64 -1.62
C VAL A 43 -8.08 0.69 -1.10
N ASP A 44 -9.40 0.74 -0.92
CA ASP A 44 -10.12 1.91 -0.42
C ASP A 44 -10.24 1.87 1.11
N TYR A 45 -9.68 2.88 1.78
CA TYR A 45 -9.70 3.06 3.23
C TYR A 45 -10.57 4.25 3.68
N SER A 46 -11.23 4.94 2.73
CA SER A 46 -11.96 6.21 2.96
C SER A 46 -13.00 6.14 4.07
N THR A 47 -13.61 4.97 4.27
CA THR A 47 -14.62 4.74 5.31
C THR A 47 -14.04 4.34 6.68
N LYS A 48 -12.72 4.15 6.77
CA LYS A 48 -12.06 3.56 7.96
C LYS A 48 -11.08 4.49 8.66
N THR A 49 -10.35 5.31 7.91
CA THR A 49 -9.43 6.30 8.47
C THR A 49 -9.13 7.41 7.47
N ASN A 50 -8.90 8.62 7.98
CA ASN A 50 -8.46 9.76 7.18
C ASN A 50 -6.93 9.84 7.05
N CYS A 51 -6.20 8.98 7.77
CA CYS A 51 -4.74 8.98 7.79
C CYS A 51 -4.21 7.88 6.86
N VAL A 52 -4.23 8.14 5.56
CA VAL A 52 -3.79 7.17 4.54
C VAL A 52 -2.72 7.83 3.66
N PHE A 53 -1.58 7.18 3.55
CA PHE A 53 -0.51 7.52 2.62
C PHE A 53 -0.38 6.39 1.59
N GLN A 54 -0.85 6.65 0.36
CA GLN A 54 -0.75 5.67 -0.72
C GLN A 54 0.51 5.90 -1.54
N VAL A 55 1.24 4.82 -1.83
CA VAL A 55 2.47 4.88 -2.62
C VAL A 55 2.35 3.91 -3.78
N ALA A 56 2.41 4.47 -4.99
CA ALA A 56 2.53 3.69 -6.20
C ALA A 56 3.97 3.14 -6.31
N LEU A 57 4.13 1.83 -6.17
CA LEU A 57 5.40 1.13 -6.38
C LEU A 57 5.18 0.01 -7.38
N HIS A 58 5.96 -0.01 -8.45
CA HIS A 58 5.92 -1.13 -9.36
C HIS A 58 6.57 -2.37 -8.72
N ASP A 59 5.84 -3.47 -8.65
CA ASP A 59 6.40 -4.81 -8.43
C ASP A 59 7.13 -5.24 -9.71
N ILE A 60 8.41 -4.89 -9.80
CA ILE A 60 9.26 -5.22 -10.94
C ILE A 60 10.44 -6.06 -10.44
N ASP A 61 10.91 -7.00 -11.24
CA ASP A 61 12.22 -7.59 -10.98
C ASP A 61 13.33 -6.53 -11.12
N LEU A 62 14.39 -6.65 -10.29
CA LEU A 62 15.57 -5.78 -10.34
C LEU A 62 16.12 -5.62 -11.78
N GLU A 63 16.03 -6.69 -12.57
CA GLU A 63 16.52 -6.76 -13.95
C GLU A 63 15.73 -5.87 -14.94
N VAL A 64 14.50 -5.50 -14.58
CA VAL A 64 13.58 -4.76 -15.45
C VAL A 64 13.52 -3.28 -15.04
N LEU A 65 14.04 -2.90 -13.87
CA LEU A 65 14.14 -1.52 -13.38
C LEU A 65 14.69 -0.50 -14.42
N PRO A 66 15.77 -0.80 -15.18
CA PRO A 66 16.30 0.17 -16.13
C PRO A 66 15.33 0.52 -17.27
N LYS A 67 14.41 -0.40 -17.62
CA LYS A 67 13.38 -0.17 -18.65
C LYS A 67 12.33 0.85 -18.22
N TYR A 68 12.25 1.14 -16.91
CA TYR A 68 11.32 2.11 -16.32
C TYR A 68 12.05 3.33 -15.73
N HIS A 69 13.35 3.49 -16.01
CA HIS A 69 14.19 4.57 -15.45
C HIS A 69 14.27 4.59 -13.91
N LEU A 70 14.21 3.41 -13.29
CA LEU A 70 14.29 3.23 -11.84
C LEU A 70 15.63 2.60 -11.44
N THR A 71 16.14 2.91 -10.24
CA THR A 71 17.50 2.50 -9.80
C THR A 71 17.54 1.62 -8.56
N CYS A 72 16.41 1.36 -7.90
CA CYS A 72 16.37 0.52 -6.70
C CYS A 72 15.05 -0.23 -6.58
N LEU A 73 15.11 -1.51 -6.20
CA LEU A 73 13.98 -2.26 -5.67
C LEU A 73 14.04 -2.23 -4.15
N ARG A 74 12.86 -2.07 -3.53
CA ARG A 74 12.57 -2.39 -2.11
C ARG A 74 13.09 -1.39 -1.08
N ILE A 75 12.17 -0.80 -0.30
CA ILE A 75 12.18 -0.80 1.18
C ILE A 75 10.74 -0.63 1.68
N MET A 76 10.44 -1.47 2.68
CA MET A 76 9.23 -1.59 3.46
C MET A 76 9.31 -0.65 4.69
N LEU A 77 8.19 0.00 5.01
CA LEU A 77 7.79 0.63 6.29
C LEU A 77 8.48 1.92 6.78
N LEU A 78 7.63 2.92 7.11
CA LEU A 78 7.67 3.56 8.43
C LEU A 78 6.31 4.20 8.79
N TYR A 79 5.60 3.64 9.79
CA TYR A 79 4.41 4.27 10.40
C TYR A 79 4.86 5.37 11.38
N CYS A 80 4.27 6.56 11.28
CA CYS A 80 4.47 7.65 12.23
C CYS A 80 3.15 7.92 12.98
N ASN A 81 3.15 7.77 14.31
CA ASN A 81 2.03 8.20 15.16
C ASN A 81 2.29 9.64 15.59
N LEU A 82 1.48 10.59 15.11
CA LEU A 82 1.40 11.92 15.70
C LEU A 82 0.53 11.80 16.97
N ASN A 83 1.17 11.48 18.09
CA ASN A 83 0.60 11.79 19.39
C ASN A 83 0.92 13.25 19.71
N THR A 84 0.08 14.17 19.23
CA THR A 84 -0.56 15.29 19.96
C THR A 84 -1.26 16.21 18.97
#